data_AF-A0A1Z9D651-F1
#
_entry.id   AF-A0A1Z9D651-F1
#
_cell.length_a   1.000
_cell.length_b   1.000
_cell.length_c   1.000
_cell.angle_alpha   90.00
_cell.angle_beta   90.00
_cell.angle_gamma   90.00
#
_symmetry.space_group_name_H-M   'P 1'
#
loop_
_entity.id
_entity.type
_entity.pdbx_description
1 polymer ?
#
loop_
_entity_poly.entity_id
_entity_poly.type
_entity_poly.pdbx_seq_one_letter_code
_entity_poly.pdbx_strand_id
1 'polypeptide(L)'
;MSSPDKTTDHIEPYSNDLIPVKGKDGWYRDPDSNAVVNCNKTEYDDYMTAYNKRKAKEESFKALQTDVDAVKLDLSEIKSLLKQIIVNGENHAS
;
A
#
# COMPACT_ATOMS: atom_id res chain seq x y z
N MET A 1 1.64 21.26 17.74
CA MET A 1 1.18 20.01 18.40
C MET A 1 2.42 19.16 18.60
N SER A 2 2.79 18.90 19.85
CA SER A 2 4.03 18.19 20.20
C SER A 2 3.98 16.78 19.62
N SER A 3 4.99 16.41 18.83
CA SER A 3 5.21 15.02 18.48
C SER A 3 5.35 14.21 19.78
N PRO A 4 4.67 13.07 19.92
CA PRO A 4 4.92 12.19 21.06
C PRO A 4 6.39 11.81 21.05
N ASP A 5 7.00 11.86 22.23
CA ASP A 5 8.40 11.55 22.48
C ASP A 5 8.70 10.11 22.02
N LYS A 6 9.34 9.95 20.85
CA LYS A 6 9.70 8.65 20.24
C LYS A 6 10.88 7.98 20.95
N THR A 7 11.13 8.28 22.22
CA THR A 7 12.39 7.92 22.87
C THR A 7 12.33 6.55 23.57
N THR A 8 11.13 5.96 23.73
CA THR A 8 10.99 4.65 24.39
C THR A 8 9.96 3.78 23.68
N ASP A 9 10.36 2.55 23.33
CA ASP A 9 9.48 1.54 22.76
C ASP A 9 8.41 1.09 23.77
N HIS A 10 7.18 0.96 23.28
CA HIS A 10 6.07 0.47 24.06
C HIS A 10 5.97 -1.05 23.96
N ILE A 11 6.56 -1.73 24.94
CA ILE A 11 6.59 -3.19 25.03
C ILE A 11 5.56 -3.65 26.07
N GLU A 12 4.54 -4.36 25.62
CA GLU A 12 3.46 -4.89 26.47
C GLU A 12 3.25 -6.39 26.23
N PRO A 13 3.82 -7.27 27.08
CA PRO A 13 3.53 -8.70 27.06
C PRO A 13 2.06 -8.97 27.41
N TYR A 14 1.41 -9.89 26.70
CA TYR A 14 0.01 -10.25 26.97
C TYR A 14 -0.17 -11.24 28.13
N SER A 15 0.92 -11.83 28.62
CA SER A 15 0.94 -12.73 29.77
C SER A 15 2.24 -12.55 30.56
N ASN A 16 2.18 -12.75 31.87
CA ASN A 16 3.33 -12.71 32.76
C ASN A 16 4.23 -13.95 32.65
N ASP A 17 3.71 -15.04 32.06
CA ASP A 17 4.46 -16.29 31.90
C ASP A 17 5.39 -16.28 30.68
N LEU A 18 5.34 -15.19 29.90
CA LEU A 18 6.17 -15.00 28.73
C LEU A 18 7.66 -14.89 29.10
N ILE A 19 8.48 -15.73 28.48
CA ILE A 19 9.90 -15.83 28.76
C ILE A 19 10.66 -14.90 27.80
N PRO A 20 11.40 -13.88 28.28
CA PRO A 20 12.11 -12.96 27.40
C PRO A 20 13.20 -13.66 26.59
N VAL A 21 13.30 -13.32 25.31
CA VAL A 21 14.34 -13.83 24.41
C VAL A 21 15.64 -13.07 24.65
N LYS A 22 16.73 -13.81 24.89
CA LYS A 22 18.04 -13.20 25.16
C LYS A 22 18.52 -12.33 24.00
N GLY A 23 18.94 -11.10 24.33
CA GLY A 23 19.53 -10.16 23.37
C GLY A 23 18.54 -9.54 22.39
N LYS A 24 17.23 -9.68 22.62
CA LYS A 24 16.16 -9.08 21.80
C LYS A 24 15.05 -8.54 22.67
N ASP A 25 15.07 -7.23 22.90
CA ASP A 25 14.03 -6.54 23.66
C ASP A 25 12.70 -6.57 22.92
N GLY A 26 11.59 -6.74 23.65
CA GLY A 26 10.26 -6.86 23.07
C GLY A 26 9.93 -8.25 22.51
N TRP A 27 10.88 -9.18 22.46
CA TRP A 27 10.65 -10.55 22.00
C TRP A 27 10.52 -11.53 23.16
N TYR A 28 9.48 -12.35 23.13
CA TYR A 28 9.19 -13.31 24.18
C TYR A 28 8.90 -14.70 23.58
N ARG A 29 9.15 -15.73 24.38
CA ARG A 29 8.76 -17.11 24.11
C ARG A 29 7.55 -17.45 24.96
N ASP A 30 6.49 -17.89 24.30
CA ASP A 30 5.29 -18.40 24.95
C ASP A 30 5.55 -19.83 25.44
N PRO A 31 5.45 -20.12 26.76
CA PRO A 31 5.70 -21.46 27.28
C PRO A 31 4.65 -22.49 26.85
N ASP A 32 3.42 -22.08 26.53
CA ASP A 32 2.33 -23.00 26.18
C ASP A 32 2.45 -23.47 24.72
N SER A 33 2.68 -22.53 23.80
CA SER A 33 2.77 -22.80 22.36
C SER A 33 4.20 -22.99 21.85
N ASN A 34 5.20 -22.64 22.67
CA ASN A 34 6.61 -22.54 22.31
C ASN A 34 6.91 -21.54 21.17
N ALA A 35 5.94 -20.69 20.82
CA ALA A 35 6.07 -19.67 19.79
C ALA A 35 6.95 -18.49 20.26
N VAL A 36 7.56 -17.79 19.31
CA VAL A 36 8.27 -16.55 19.56
C VAL A 36 7.37 -15.39 19.11
N VAL A 37 7.02 -14.52 20.06
CA VAL A 37 6.09 -13.40 19.86
C VAL A 37 6.80 -12.08 20.05
N ASN A 38 6.49 -11.10 19.20
CA ASN A 38 6.93 -9.72 19.38
C ASN A 38 5.81 -8.96 20.11
N CYS A 39 6.14 -8.38 21.27
CA CYS A 39 5.25 -7.59 22.12
C CYS A 39 5.57 -6.09 22.06
N ASN A 40 6.41 -5.66 21.11
CA ASN A 40 6.70 -4.26 20.82
C ASN A 40 5.61 -3.67 19.93
N LYS A 41 4.74 -2.86 20.54
CA LYS A 41 3.62 -2.21 19.86
C LYS A 41 4.08 -1.05 18.98
N THR A 42 5.12 -0.33 19.42
CA THR A 42 5.70 0.78 18.65
C THR A 42 6.24 0.29 17.30
N GLU A 43 7.03 -0.78 17.29
CA GLU A 43 7.54 -1.39 16.05
C GLU A 43 6.41 -1.87 15.13
N TYR A 44 5.38 -2.51 15.71
CA TYR A 44 4.22 -2.95 14.95
C TYR A 44 3.47 -1.79 14.29
N ASP A 45 3.20 -0.72 15.04
CA ASP A 45 2.48 0.45 14.56
C ASP A 45 3.29 1.21 13.48
N ASP A 46 4.60 1.31 13.65
CA ASP A 46 5.51 1.89 12.65
C ASP A 46 5.53 1.04 11.36
N TYR A 47 5.62 -0.28 11.49
CA TYR A 47 5.51 -1.20 10.36
C TYR A 47 4.17 -1.04 9.63
N MET A 48 3.06 -1.05 10.36
CA MET A 48 1.72 -0.93 9.79
C MET A 48 1.51 0.42 9.12
N THR A 49 2.05 1.50 9.69
CA THR A 49 2.05 2.83 9.07
C THR A 49 2.79 2.81 7.74
N ALA A 50 3.98 2.21 7.69
CA ALA A 50 4.74 2.09 6.44
C ALA A 50 4.02 1.19 5.42
N TYR A 51 3.43 0.08 5.86
CA TYR A 51 2.65 -0.82 5.02
C TYR A 51 1.43 -0.11 4.41
N ASN A 52 0.64 0.58 5.22
CA ASN A 52 -0.55 1.30 4.77
C ASN A 52 -0.19 2.41 3.78
N LYS A 53 0.92 3.13 3.99
CA LYS A 53 1.44 4.11 3.02
C LYS A 53 1.80 3.46 1.68
N ARG A 54 2.44 2.29 1.68
CA ARG A 54 2.76 1.55 0.44
C ARG A 54 1.49 1.08 -0.27
N LYS A 55 0.54 0.52 0.48
CA LYS A 55 -0.73 0.04 -0.05
C LYS A 55 -1.54 1.17 -0.69
N ALA A 56 -1.71 2.30 -0.01
CA ALA A 56 -2.41 3.47 -0.54
C ALA A 56 -1.73 4.00 -1.82
N LYS A 57 -0.38 4.01 -1.86
CA LYS A 57 0.37 4.38 -3.07
C LYS A 57 0.09 3.41 -4.22
N GLU A 58 0.10 2.10 -3.97
CA GLU A 58 -0.18 1.08 -4.99
C GLU A 58 -1.60 1.20 -5.53
N GLU A 59 -2.59 1.43 -4.66
CA GLU A 59 -3.98 1.65 -5.06
C GLU A 59 -4.12 2.90 -5.94
N SER A 60 -3.50 4.02 -5.54
CA SER A 60 -3.50 5.24 -6.35
C SER A 60 -2.82 5.06 -7.71
N PHE A 61 -1.75 4.25 -7.77
CA PHE A 61 -1.05 3.95 -9.02
C PHE A 61 -1.91 3.08 -9.95
N LYS A 62 -2.61 2.07 -9.41
CA LYS A 62 -3.54 1.25 -10.18
C LYS A 62 -4.69 2.06 -10.73
N ALA A 63 -5.27 2.95 -9.93
CA ALA A 63 -6.32 3.86 -10.39
C ALA A 63 -5.82 4.76 -11.54
N LEU A 64 -4.64 5.36 -11.38
CA LEU A 64 -4.03 6.17 -12.43
C LEU A 64 -3.77 5.37 -13.72
N GLN A 65 -3.35 4.11 -13.60
CA GLN A 65 -3.14 3.25 -14.76
C GLN A 65 -4.44 2.97 -15.51
N THR A 66 -5.52 2.70 -14.79
CA THR A 66 -6.87 2.54 -15.37
C THR A 66 -7.30 3.81 -16.11
N ASP A 67 -7.14 4.98 -15.50
CA ASP A 67 -7.50 6.27 -16.12
C ASP A 67 -6.68 6.53 -17.38
N VAL A 68 -5.38 6.22 -17.35
CA VAL A 68 -4.49 6.34 -18.53
C VAL A 68 -4.94 5.41 -19.66
N ASP A 69 -5.33 4.18 -19.35
CA ASP A 69 -5.78 3.24 -20.36
C ASP A 69 -7.14 3.64 -20.95
N ALA A 70 -8.05 4.20 -20.13
CA ALA A 70 -9.29 4.82 -20.62
C ALA A 70 -9.00 5.99 -21.58
N VAL A 71 -8.10 6.90 -21.22
CA VAL A 71 -7.72 8.03 -22.08
C VAL A 71 -7.11 7.57 -23.41
N LYS A 72 -6.32 6.49 -23.41
CA LYS A 72 -5.78 5.90 -24.65
C LYS A 72 -6.88 5.33 -25.56
N LEU A 73 -7.93 4.75 -24.98
CA LEU A 73 -9.08 4.25 -25.73
C LEU A 73 -9.84 5.42 -26.36
N ASP A 74 -10.19 6.44 -25.57
CA ASP A 74 -10.87 7.64 -26.07
C ASP A 74 -10.09 8.30 -27.22
N LEU A 75 -8.76 8.42 -27.09
CA LEU A 75 -7.90 8.94 -28.16
C LEU A 75 -7.92 8.07 -29.42
N SER A 76 -8.05 6.76 -29.28
CA SER A 76 -8.14 5.83 -30.41
C SER A 76 -9.49 5.95 -31.11
N GLU A 77 -10.57 6.13 -30.35
CA GLU A 77 -11.91 6.39 -30.87
C GLU A 77 -11.97 7.73 -31.61
N ILE A 78 -11.45 8.80 -31.02
CA ILE A 78 -11.36 10.12 -31.67
C ILE A 78 -10.61 10.02 -33.00
N LYS A 79 -9.46 9.32 -33.03
CA LYS A 79 -8.72 9.09 -34.28
C LYS A 79 -9.55 8.31 -35.31
N SER A 80 -10.31 7.32 -34.87
CA SER A 80 -11.19 6.54 -35.74
C SER A 80 -12.29 7.41 -36.36
N LEU A 81 -12.96 8.22 -35.55
CA LEU A 81 -13.98 9.16 -36.00
C LEU A 81 -13.42 10.17 -37.01
N LEU A 82 -12.25 10.76 -36.73
CA LEU A 82 -11.59 11.68 -37.64
C LEU A 82 -11.26 11.01 -38.99
N LYS A 83 -10.76 9.77 -38.97
CA LYS A 83 -10.51 9.01 -40.21
C LYS A 83 -11.80 8.76 -40.99
N GLN A 84 -12.88 8.38 -40.32
CA GLN A 84 -14.18 8.16 -40.98
C GLN A 84 -14.69 9.45 -41.66
N ILE A 85 -14.53 10.60 -41.00
CA ILE A 85 -14.90 11.90 -41.59
C ILE A 85 -14.08 12.19 -42.85
N ILE A 86 -12.76 11.97 -42.81
CA ILE A 86 -11.88 12.20 -43.96
C ILE A 86 -12.26 11.27 -45.13
N VAL A 87 -12.38 9.97 -44.87
CA VAL A 87 -12.73 8.97 -45.89
C VAL A 87 -14.09 9.28 -46.53
N ASN A 88 -15.09 9.63 -45.73
CA ASN A 88 -16.42 9.96 -46.24
C ASN A 88 -16.40 11.28 -47.04
N GLY A 89 -15.60 12.27 -46.62
CA GLY A 89 -15.42 13.52 -47.36
C GLY A 89 -14.78 13.33 -48.74
N GLU A 90 -13.79 12.45 -48.86
CA GLU A 90 -13.14 12.13 -50.14
C GLU A 90 -14.09 11.43 -51.13
N ASN A 91 -14.96 10.54 -50.63
CA ASN A 91 -15.95 9.82 -51.45
C ASN A 91 -17.05 10.73 -52.05
N HIS A 92 -17.29 11.91 -51.47
CA HIS A 92 -18.26 12.89 -51.98
C HIS A 92 -17.67 13.94 -52.93
N ALA A 93 -16.33 13.97 -53.09
CA ALA A 93 -15.63 14.89 -53.98
C ALA A 93 -15.29 14.28 -55.36
N SER A 94 -15.68 13.02 -55.62
CA SER A 94 -15.52 12.32 -56.91
C SER A 94 -16.82 12.22 -57.69
#